data_AF-A0A1G0KK43-F1
#
_entry.id   AF-A0A1G0KK43-F1
#
_cell.length_a   1.000
_cell.length_b   1.000
_cell.length_c   1.000
_cell.angle_alpha   90.00
_cell.angle_beta   90.00
_cell.angle_gamma   90.00
#
_symmetry.space_group_name_H-M   'P 1'
#
loop_
_entity.id
_entity.type
_entity.pdbx_description
1 polymer ?
#
loop_
_entity_poly.entity_id
_entity_poly.type
_entity_poly.pdbx_seq_one_letter_code
_entity_poly.pdbx_strand_id
1 'polypeptide(L)'
;MKHSETQQIKFKDLPLHEKLHKALDFIKFTHCTPIQAESLPLMLTGKDVAGQAQTGTGKTAAYLLTILQHLLEHPGHDDPGKAPLRALIISPTRELAIQIYNDACLLNKYTDFRIGLVYGGVDYDKQRKMLQDGVDILIGTPGRLIDYYKQKIFSLAKLQIVVLDEADRMFDLGFIRDVRYMFRRMPKPEERQSMLFSATLSWRVTELAYEHMNNPVLIRINPDQITAKNITQIGYHVSSDEKISLLIGLLRRIDPKRTIVFVNTKRTAEQIWGYLEGNGYHSAILSSDVPQQKRQKLFQDFSSGNLPILVATDLASRGLHIPDISHVFNYDMPQNPEDYVHRIGRTARAGASGDAVSLICEEYVYSLHEIEEFIGEKIPTERVEPDMLVLLSDPVAMRDKRPVPRWKNKSKQGGFRQKSSRTGKR
;
A
#
# COMPACT_ATOMS: atom_id res chain seq x y z
N MET A 1 -31.35 10.97 17.31
CA MET A 1 -30.47 11.86 18.09
C MET A 1 -29.61 12.63 17.11
N LYS A 2 -29.57 13.96 17.24
CA LYS A 2 -28.81 14.86 16.34
C LYS A 2 -27.31 14.60 16.54
N HIS A 3 -26.60 14.13 15.52
CA HIS A 3 -25.14 14.11 15.53
C HIS A 3 -24.66 15.56 15.42
N SER A 4 -24.04 16.04 16.49
CA SER A 4 -23.42 17.36 16.57
C SER A 4 -22.34 17.51 15.50
N GLU A 5 -22.30 18.67 14.86
CA GLU A 5 -21.12 19.16 14.12
C GLU A 5 -19.86 18.84 14.93
N THR A 6 -18.98 18.00 14.40
CA THR A 6 -17.72 17.65 15.03
C THR A 6 -16.91 18.93 15.16
N GLN A 7 -16.78 19.48 16.37
CA GLN A 7 -15.80 20.53 16.66
C GLN A 7 -14.44 20.07 16.13
N GLN A 8 -13.91 20.75 15.11
CA GLN A 8 -12.59 20.45 14.56
C GLN A 8 -11.54 20.76 15.61
N ILE A 9 -11.04 19.72 16.28
CA ILE A 9 -9.97 19.83 17.29
C ILE A 9 -8.72 20.39 16.62
N LYS A 10 -8.17 21.48 17.14
CA LYS A 10 -6.89 22.01 16.65
C LYS A 10 -5.75 21.25 17.27
N PHE A 11 -4.69 21.03 16.50
CA PHE A 11 -3.48 20.42 17.03
C PHE A 11 -2.85 21.21 18.18
N LYS A 12 -3.05 22.55 18.20
CA LYS A 12 -2.56 23.43 19.26
C LYS A 12 -3.23 23.21 20.63
N ASP A 13 -4.40 22.59 20.63
CA ASP A 13 -5.17 22.33 21.85
C ASP A 13 -4.82 20.96 22.47
N LEU A 14 -4.02 20.14 21.77
CA LEU A 14 -3.55 18.85 22.27
C LEU A 14 -2.33 19.02 23.18
N PRO A 15 -2.17 18.16 24.22
CA PRO A 15 -1.05 18.22 25.15
C PRO A 15 0.22 17.63 24.51
N LEU A 16 0.77 18.32 23.52
CA LEU A 16 1.98 17.93 22.81
C LEU A 16 3.18 18.77 23.26
N HIS A 17 4.37 18.18 23.21
CA HIS A 17 5.61 18.86 23.49
C HIS A 17 5.86 20.00 22.47
N GLU A 18 6.47 21.12 22.89
CA GLU A 18 6.67 22.32 22.05
C GLU A 18 7.39 22.00 20.73
N LYS A 19 8.38 21.09 20.77
CA LYS A 19 9.08 20.56 19.59
C LYS A 19 8.13 19.97 18.54
N LEU A 20 7.07 19.27 18.97
CA LEU A 20 6.07 18.68 18.07
C LEU A 20 5.12 19.75 17.52
N HIS A 21 4.73 20.74 18.32
CA HIS A 21 3.98 21.90 17.81
C HIS A 21 4.76 22.65 16.73
N LYS A 22 6.07 22.85 16.90
CA LYS A 22 6.93 23.44 15.87
C LYS A 22 6.98 22.59 14.58
N ALA A 23 7.00 21.27 14.72
CA ALA A 23 6.95 20.36 13.57
C ALA A 23 5.61 20.48 12.83
N LEU A 24 4.50 20.49 13.57
CA LEU A 24 3.14 20.65 13.05
C LEU A 24 2.94 21.98 12.32
N ASP A 25 3.43 23.09 12.88
CA ASP A 25 3.40 24.41 12.24
C ASP A 25 4.26 24.41 10.95
N PHE A 26 5.42 23.76 10.95
CA PHE A 26 6.29 23.65 9.76
C PHE A 26 5.61 22.89 8.61
N ILE A 27 4.93 21.78 8.91
CA ILE A 27 4.16 21.01 7.90
C ILE A 27 2.76 21.59 7.65
N LYS A 28 2.41 22.70 8.32
CA LYS A 28 1.13 23.43 8.19
C LYS A 28 -0.09 22.60 8.59
N PHE A 29 0.05 21.69 9.55
CA PHE A 29 -1.05 20.93 10.12
C PHE A 29 -1.74 21.76 11.20
N THR A 30 -2.99 22.16 10.97
CA THR A 30 -3.72 23.07 11.87
C THR A 30 -4.84 22.37 12.64
N HIS A 31 -5.61 21.51 11.95
CA HIS A 31 -6.78 20.82 12.51
C HIS A 31 -6.62 19.31 12.35
N CYS A 32 -7.13 18.57 13.33
CA CYS A 32 -7.17 17.13 13.31
C CYS A 32 -8.18 16.65 12.26
N THR A 33 -7.82 15.60 11.52
CA THR A 33 -8.79 14.78 10.79
C THR A 33 -9.68 14.00 11.77
N PRO A 34 -10.84 13.45 11.34
CA PRO A 34 -11.74 12.71 12.23
C PRO A 34 -11.04 11.58 13.01
N ILE A 35 -10.22 10.76 12.33
CA ILE A 35 -9.47 9.71 13.01
C ILE A 35 -8.46 10.26 14.01
N GLN A 36 -7.80 11.38 13.71
CA GLN A 36 -6.87 12.03 14.63
C GLN A 36 -7.60 12.58 15.86
N ALA A 37 -8.75 13.24 15.66
CA ALA A 37 -9.54 13.82 16.74
C ALA A 37 -10.07 12.76 17.72
N GLU A 38 -10.46 11.58 17.24
CA GLU A 38 -10.93 10.49 18.10
C GLU A 38 -9.78 9.69 18.72
N SER A 39 -8.69 9.46 17.99
CA SER A 39 -7.60 8.58 18.45
C SER A 39 -6.54 9.30 19.28
N LEU A 40 -6.11 10.51 18.90
CA LEU A 40 -4.97 11.18 19.57
C LEU A 40 -5.20 11.41 21.07
N PRO A 41 -6.35 11.96 21.53
CA PRO A 41 -6.56 12.19 22.96
C PRO A 41 -6.47 10.89 23.78
N LEU A 42 -6.91 9.77 23.23
CA LEU A 42 -6.82 8.47 23.88
C LEU A 42 -5.38 7.95 23.88
N MET A 43 -4.71 7.97 22.72
CA MET A 43 -3.35 7.48 22.58
C MET A 43 -2.34 8.29 23.40
N LEU A 44 -2.51 9.62 23.52
CA LEU A 44 -1.63 10.47 24.34
C LEU A 44 -1.75 10.17 25.84
N THR A 45 -2.83 9.53 26.29
CA THR A 45 -2.96 9.05 27.69
C THR A 45 -2.38 7.65 27.93
N GLY A 46 -1.70 7.07 26.92
CA GLY A 46 -1.12 5.73 27.00
C GLY A 46 -2.10 4.58 26.73
N LYS A 47 -3.34 4.86 26.29
CA LYS A 47 -4.31 3.80 25.95
C LYS A 47 -3.97 3.13 24.62
N ASP A 48 -4.23 1.83 24.56
CA ASP A 48 -4.18 1.06 23.32
C ASP A 48 -5.39 1.40 22.43
N VAL A 49 -5.17 1.47 21.12
CA VAL A 49 -6.21 1.82 20.13
C VAL A 49 -6.17 0.86 18.96
N ALA A 50 -7.31 0.29 18.60
CA ALA A 50 -7.52 -0.37 17.32
C ALA A 50 -8.47 0.47 16.46
N GLY A 51 -7.91 1.19 15.49
CA GLY A 51 -8.61 2.13 14.64
C GLY A 51 -8.96 1.58 13.26
N GLN A 52 -10.24 1.61 12.91
CA GLN A 52 -10.72 1.46 11.55
C GLN A 52 -10.66 2.80 10.83
N ALA A 53 -9.78 2.93 9.84
CA ALA A 53 -9.75 4.08 8.96
C ALA A 53 -8.97 3.77 7.68
N GLN A 54 -9.36 4.40 6.56
CA GLN A 54 -8.73 4.20 5.26
C GLN A 54 -7.37 4.90 5.14
N THR A 55 -6.61 4.60 4.08
CA THR A 55 -5.38 5.35 3.74
C THR A 55 -5.72 6.80 3.39
N GLY A 56 -4.84 7.74 3.72
CA GLY A 56 -5.07 9.17 3.46
C GLY A 56 -5.96 9.89 4.47
N THR A 57 -6.47 9.20 5.50
CA THR A 57 -7.27 9.82 6.57
C THR A 57 -6.45 10.48 7.68
N GLY A 58 -5.10 10.42 7.61
CA GLY A 58 -4.21 11.06 8.59
C GLY A 58 -3.77 10.16 9.76
N LYS A 59 -4.01 8.84 9.70
CA LYS A 59 -3.59 7.85 10.73
C LYS A 59 -2.11 7.93 11.07
N THR A 60 -1.28 8.11 10.04
CA THR A 60 0.18 8.15 10.17
C THR A 60 0.65 9.25 11.11
N ALA A 61 0.15 10.47 10.93
CA ALA A 61 0.47 11.56 11.86
C ALA A 61 -0.04 11.26 13.28
N ALA A 62 -1.20 10.61 13.42
CA ALA A 62 -1.76 10.29 14.73
C ALA A 62 -0.82 9.41 15.58
N TYR A 63 -0.41 8.25 15.05
CA TYR A 63 0.49 7.37 15.83
C TYR A 63 1.93 7.87 15.89
N LEU A 64 2.42 8.62 14.89
CA LEU A 64 3.77 9.19 14.94
C LEU A 64 3.88 10.27 16.01
N LEU A 65 2.87 11.14 16.15
CA LEU A 65 2.81 12.12 17.22
C LEU A 65 2.77 11.45 18.59
N THR A 66 1.97 10.39 18.76
CA THR A 66 1.96 9.60 20.00
C THR A 66 3.34 9.03 20.30
N ILE A 67 4.01 8.41 19.32
CA ILE A 67 5.36 7.86 19.49
C ILE A 67 6.33 8.96 19.95
N LEU A 68 6.41 10.05 19.20
CA LEU A 68 7.37 11.11 19.49
C LEU A 68 7.09 11.79 20.84
N GLN A 69 5.83 12.00 21.19
CA GLN A 69 5.43 12.54 22.49
C GLN A 69 5.90 11.62 23.62
N HIS A 70 5.57 10.34 23.52
CA HIS A 70 5.93 9.36 24.54
C HIS A 70 7.45 9.28 24.73
N LEU A 71 8.22 9.25 23.64
CA LEU A 71 9.69 9.18 23.70
C LEU A 71 10.34 10.46 24.26
N LEU A 72 9.67 11.62 24.17
CA LEU A 72 10.11 12.87 24.77
C LEU A 72 9.85 12.90 26.28
N GLU A 73 8.71 12.36 26.72
CA GLU A 73 8.34 12.27 28.14
C GLU A 73 9.05 11.13 28.88
N HIS A 74 9.45 10.08 28.16
CA HIS A 74 10.09 8.88 28.68
C HIS A 74 11.49 8.71 28.04
N PRO A 75 12.46 9.56 28.43
CA PRO A 75 13.83 9.44 27.94
C PRO A 75 14.35 8.02 28.18
N GLY A 76 15.08 7.49 27.20
CA GLY A 76 15.65 6.15 27.29
C GLY A 76 16.57 6.03 28.51
N HIS A 77 16.69 4.82 29.07
CA HIS A 77 17.70 4.57 30.09
C HIS A 77 19.09 4.90 29.54
N ASP A 78 19.91 5.58 30.36
CA ASP A 78 21.32 5.93 30.12
C ASP A 78 22.22 4.67 30.07
N ASP A 79 21.93 3.72 29.19
CA ASP A 79 22.75 2.54 29.00
C ASP A 79 23.97 2.92 28.12
N PRO A 80 25.20 2.88 28.65
CA PRO A 80 26.39 3.25 27.89
C PRO A 80 26.68 2.17 26.85
N GLY A 81 26.17 2.35 25.63
CA GLY A 81 26.51 1.43 24.55
C GLY A 81 25.85 1.71 23.22
N LYS A 82 24.50 1.79 23.17
CA LYS A 82 23.68 2.05 21.96
C LYS A 82 22.29 2.53 22.38
N ALA A 83 21.67 3.44 21.60
CA ALA A 83 20.26 3.78 21.85
C ALA A 83 19.39 2.52 21.68
N PRO A 84 18.62 2.11 22.70
CA PRO A 84 17.74 0.96 22.58
C PRO A 84 16.58 1.28 21.64
N LEU A 85 16.14 0.28 20.88
CA LEU A 85 14.92 0.39 20.08
C LEU A 85 13.71 0.55 21.03
N ARG A 86 13.05 1.72 20.99
CA ARG A 86 11.93 2.07 21.87
C ARG A 86 10.57 2.04 21.17
N ALA A 87 10.52 2.30 19.87
CA ALA A 87 9.27 2.21 19.10
C ALA A 87 9.44 1.38 17.82
N LEU A 88 8.44 0.55 17.51
CA LEU A 88 8.40 -0.26 16.28
C LEU A 88 7.12 -0.01 15.50
N ILE A 89 7.26 0.28 14.21
CA ILE A 89 6.14 0.39 13.26
C ILE A 89 6.27 -0.71 12.22
N ILE A 90 5.28 -1.60 12.18
CA ILE A 90 5.23 -2.72 11.26
C ILE A 90 4.26 -2.36 10.14
N SER A 91 4.73 -2.47 8.90
CA SER A 91 3.94 -2.15 7.70
C SER A 91 3.96 -3.33 6.72
N PRO A 92 2.84 -3.65 6.03
CA PRO A 92 2.76 -4.81 5.14
C PRO A 92 3.68 -4.70 3.93
N THR A 93 4.02 -3.49 3.51
CA THR A 93 4.75 -3.26 2.26
C THR A 93 5.87 -2.26 2.41
N ARG A 94 6.86 -2.41 1.53
CA ARG A 94 8.00 -1.50 1.45
C ARG A 94 7.54 -0.07 1.17
N GLU A 95 6.60 0.10 0.26
CA GLU A 95 6.13 1.40 -0.19
C GLU A 95 5.49 2.18 0.96
N LEU A 96 4.59 1.52 1.69
CA LEU A 96 4.00 2.12 2.88
C LEU A 96 5.05 2.37 3.98
N ALA A 97 5.99 1.45 4.20
CA ALA A 97 7.08 1.68 5.16
C ALA A 97 7.93 2.91 4.81
N ILE A 98 8.23 3.14 3.52
CA ILE A 98 8.94 4.34 3.04
C ILE A 98 8.11 5.60 3.28
N GLN A 99 6.79 5.55 3.04
CA GLN A 99 5.89 6.68 3.26
C GLN A 99 5.86 7.08 4.73
N ILE A 100 5.65 6.10 5.62
CA ILE A 100 5.67 6.30 7.07
C ILE A 100 7.03 6.86 7.51
N TYR A 101 8.14 6.37 6.95
CA TYR A 101 9.47 6.88 7.28
C TYR A 101 9.65 8.35 6.90
N ASN A 102 9.21 8.75 5.70
CA ASN A 102 9.29 10.15 5.28
C ASN A 102 8.43 11.05 6.17
N ASP A 103 7.21 10.63 6.51
CA ASP A 103 6.32 11.36 7.42
C ASP A 103 6.92 11.46 8.83
N ALA A 104 7.54 10.38 9.32
CA ALA A 104 8.24 10.36 10.59
C ALA A 104 9.42 11.32 10.61
N CYS A 105 10.22 11.40 9.53
CA CYS A 105 11.29 12.37 9.41
C CYS A 105 10.80 13.83 9.43
N LEU A 106 9.65 14.12 8.81
CA LEU A 106 9.06 15.45 8.84
C LEU A 106 8.63 15.87 10.25
N LEU A 107 7.96 14.97 10.98
CA LEU A 107 7.51 15.21 12.35
C LEU A 107 8.68 15.23 13.36
N ASN A 108 9.72 14.44 13.10
CA ASN A 108 10.93 14.38 13.91
C ASN A 108 11.91 15.55 13.66
N LYS A 109 11.57 16.51 12.78
CA LYS A 109 12.49 17.59 12.37
C LYS A 109 13.10 18.41 13.52
N TYR A 110 12.37 18.57 14.61
CA TYR A 110 12.81 19.34 15.78
C TYR A 110 13.15 18.47 17.00
N THR A 111 13.29 17.15 16.79
CA THR A 111 13.69 16.16 17.79
C THR A 111 14.92 15.40 17.30
N ASP A 112 15.63 14.74 18.22
CA ASP A 112 16.93 14.11 17.94
C ASP A 112 16.84 12.58 17.83
N PHE A 113 15.63 12.03 17.66
CA PHE A 113 15.45 10.58 17.58
C PHE A 113 15.98 10.02 16.27
N ARG A 114 16.66 8.87 16.37
CA ARG A 114 17.17 8.14 15.23
C ARG A 114 16.10 7.22 14.67
N ILE A 115 15.67 7.47 13.45
CA ILE A 115 14.64 6.68 12.76
C ILE A 115 15.32 5.74 11.76
N GLY A 116 15.05 4.45 11.89
CA GLY A 116 15.50 3.41 10.97
C GLY A 116 14.39 2.91 10.06
N LEU A 117 14.76 2.51 8.84
CA LEU A 117 13.85 1.91 7.86
C LEU A 117 14.43 0.60 7.32
N VAL A 118 13.66 -0.49 7.42
CA VAL A 118 14.09 -1.81 6.92
C VAL A 118 13.01 -2.54 6.13
N TYR A 119 13.38 -3.06 4.96
CA TYR A 119 12.50 -3.83 4.09
C TYR A 119 13.29 -4.67 3.08
N GLY A 120 12.63 -5.68 2.50
CA GLY A 120 13.22 -6.63 1.55
C GLY A 120 13.65 -6.02 0.21
N GLY A 121 14.57 -6.71 -0.47
CA GLY A 121 14.87 -6.48 -1.89
C GLY A 121 15.92 -5.42 -2.23
N VAL A 122 16.51 -4.71 -1.25
CA VAL A 122 17.61 -3.74 -1.47
C VAL A 122 18.59 -3.67 -0.29
N ASP A 123 19.82 -3.25 -0.60
CA ASP A 123 20.87 -2.71 0.29
C ASP A 123 20.92 -3.30 1.70
N TYR A 124 21.15 -4.61 1.76
CA TYR A 124 21.14 -5.38 3.00
C TYR A 124 22.15 -4.86 4.04
N ASP A 125 23.40 -4.64 3.62
CA ASP A 125 24.48 -4.24 4.52
C ASP A 125 24.32 -2.81 5.03
N LYS A 126 23.74 -1.93 4.21
CA LYS A 126 23.45 -0.54 4.61
C LYS A 126 22.41 -0.49 5.73
N GLN A 127 21.31 -1.24 5.55
CA GLN A 127 20.26 -1.37 6.57
C GLN A 127 20.82 -2.02 7.86
N ARG A 128 21.66 -3.06 7.72
CA ARG A 128 22.32 -3.70 8.87
C ARG A 128 23.20 -2.73 9.64
N LYS A 129 24.05 -1.96 8.96
CA LYS A 129 24.95 -0.98 9.59
C LYS A 129 24.16 0.09 10.35
N MET A 130 23.12 0.66 9.74
CA MET A 130 22.22 1.62 10.39
C MET A 130 21.63 1.07 11.70
N LEU A 131 21.19 -0.19 11.71
CA LEU A 131 20.68 -0.82 12.93
C LEU A 131 21.78 -1.03 13.99
N GLN A 132 22.99 -1.39 13.55
CA GLN A 132 24.14 -1.57 14.46
C GLN A 132 24.59 -0.27 15.11
N ASP A 133 24.42 0.87 14.42
CA ASP A 133 24.70 2.21 14.93
C ASP A 133 23.65 2.65 15.99
N GLY A 134 22.48 1.99 16.01
CA GLY A 134 21.40 2.19 16.98
C GLY A 134 20.32 3.15 16.48
N VAL A 135 19.06 2.77 16.72
CA VAL A 135 17.86 3.52 16.31
C VAL A 135 16.85 3.56 17.46
N ASP A 136 16.17 4.69 17.63
CA ASP A 136 15.10 4.88 18.62
C ASP A 136 13.76 4.34 18.10
N ILE A 137 13.49 4.60 16.83
CA ILE A 137 12.26 4.23 16.12
C ILE A 137 12.64 3.37 14.92
N LEU A 138 12.04 2.20 14.77
CA LEU A 138 12.24 1.33 13.62
C LEU A 138 10.93 1.15 12.85
N ILE A 139 11.00 1.36 11.54
CA ILE A 139 9.89 1.16 10.61
C ILE A 139 10.29 0.03 9.67
N GLY A 140 9.42 -0.95 9.44
CA GLY A 140 9.77 -1.99 8.49
C GLY A 140 8.72 -3.03 8.17
N THR A 141 9.08 -3.91 7.23
CA THR A 141 8.23 -5.03 6.82
C THR A 141 8.52 -6.30 7.63
N PRO A 142 7.51 -7.15 7.93
CA PRO A 142 7.64 -8.28 8.84
C PRO A 142 8.83 -9.19 8.53
N GLY A 143 8.98 -9.64 7.27
CA GLY A 143 10.06 -10.55 6.88
C GLY A 143 11.46 -9.99 7.13
N ARG A 144 11.71 -8.71 6.82
CA ARG A 144 13.03 -8.10 7.04
C ARG A 144 13.30 -7.80 8.51
N LEU A 145 12.28 -7.39 9.25
CA LEU A 145 12.37 -7.21 10.71
C LEU A 145 12.76 -8.52 11.40
N ILE A 146 12.09 -9.62 11.06
CA ILE A 146 12.37 -10.94 11.63
C ILE A 146 13.77 -11.43 11.28
N ASP A 147 14.23 -11.22 10.03
CA ASP A 147 15.57 -11.61 9.62
C ASP A 147 16.65 -10.93 10.49
N TYR A 148 16.61 -9.60 10.59
CA TYR A 148 17.57 -8.86 11.41
C TYR A 148 17.44 -9.17 12.92
N TYR A 149 16.22 -9.42 13.40
CA TYR A 149 15.99 -9.86 14.78
C TYR A 149 16.63 -11.23 15.06
N LYS A 150 16.42 -12.22 14.17
CA LYS A 150 17.01 -13.57 14.30
C LYS A 150 18.53 -13.54 14.30
N GLN A 151 19.12 -12.59 13.57
CA GLN A 151 20.55 -12.34 13.54
C GLN A 151 21.06 -11.55 14.75
N LYS A 152 20.19 -11.20 15.70
CA LYS A 152 20.51 -10.45 16.92
C LYS A 152 21.11 -9.06 16.62
N ILE A 153 20.72 -8.45 15.51
CA ILE A 153 21.19 -7.10 15.14
C ILE A 153 20.54 -6.02 16.00
N PHE A 154 19.29 -6.25 16.44
CA PHE A 154 18.58 -5.41 17.39
C PHE A 154 17.77 -6.27 18.36
N SER A 155 17.29 -5.66 19.45
CA SER A 155 16.44 -6.32 20.46
C SER A 155 15.06 -5.65 20.53
N LEU A 156 14.03 -6.44 20.83
CA LEU A 156 12.66 -5.97 21.06
C LEU A 156 12.36 -5.72 22.55
N ALA A 157 13.27 -6.09 23.45
CA ALA A 157 13.00 -6.18 24.89
C ALA A 157 12.74 -4.82 25.59
N LYS A 158 13.07 -3.71 24.94
CA LYS A 158 12.92 -2.35 25.49
C LYS A 158 11.87 -1.52 24.72
N LEU A 159 11.04 -2.18 23.91
CA LEU A 159 9.95 -1.51 23.20
C LEU A 159 8.93 -0.96 24.19
N GLN A 160 8.68 0.34 24.08
CA GLN A 160 7.65 1.07 24.80
C GLN A 160 6.38 1.18 23.95
N ILE A 161 6.54 1.28 22.63
CA ILE A 161 5.42 1.45 21.69
C ILE A 161 5.54 0.52 20.48
N VAL A 162 4.43 -0.10 20.09
CA VAL A 162 4.31 -0.85 18.83
C VAL A 162 3.10 -0.39 18.02
N VAL A 163 3.30 -0.24 16.70
CA VAL A 163 2.24 0.09 15.75
C VAL A 163 2.15 -0.99 14.68
N LEU A 164 0.94 -1.46 14.40
CA LEU A 164 0.60 -2.31 13.27
C LEU A 164 -0.27 -1.51 12.29
N ASP A 165 0.28 -1.12 11.14
CA ASP A 165 -0.46 -0.33 10.13
C ASP A 165 -0.88 -1.22 8.95
N GLU A 166 -2.07 -0.99 8.39
CA GLU A 166 -2.74 -1.86 7.42
C GLU A 166 -2.77 -3.34 7.86
N ALA A 167 -3.33 -3.61 9.04
CA ALA A 167 -3.35 -4.94 9.64
C ALA A 167 -4.12 -5.99 8.81
N ASP A 168 -5.29 -5.65 8.27
CA ASP A 168 -6.04 -6.47 7.32
C ASP A 168 -5.18 -6.93 6.15
N ARG A 169 -4.40 -6.01 5.59
CA ARG A 169 -3.49 -6.32 4.49
C ARG A 169 -2.37 -7.28 4.89
N MET A 170 -1.92 -7.26 6.14
CA MET A 170 -0.95 -8.25 6.61
C MET A 170 -1.56 -9.66 6.65
N PHE A 171 -2.88 -9.81 6.86
CA PHE A 171 -3.55 -11.09 6.69
C PHE A 171 -3.55 -11.54 5.23
N ASP A 172 -3.92 -10.65 4.31
CA ASP A 172 -3.99 -10.96 2.88
C ASP A 172 -2.64 -11.42 2.31
N LEU A 173 -1.55 -10.81 2.78
CA LEU A 173 -0.19 -11.14 2.35
C LEU A 173 0.40 -12.34 3.11
N GLY A 174 -0.34 -12.94 4.03
CA GLY A 174 0.11 -14.10 4.81
C GLY A 174 1.12 -13.78 5.91
N PHE A 175 1.33 -12.50 6.25
CA PHE A 175 2.28 -12.08 7.28
C PHE A 175 1.79 -12.25 8.71
N ILE A 176 0.55 -12.71 8.93
CA ILE A 176 0.00 -12.86 10.28
C ILE A 176 0.85 -13.75 11.20
N ARG A 177 1.44 -14.83 10.65
CA ARG A 177 2.32 -15.72 11.43
C ARG A 177 3.59 -15.00 11.89
N ASP A 178 4.12 -14.13 11.03
CA ASP A 178 5.31 -13.31 11.27
C ASP A 178 5.01 -12.21 12.30
N VAL A 179 3.86 -11.53 12.17
CA VAL A 179 3.39 -10.53 13.13
C VAL A 179 3.23 -11.13 14.52
N ARG A 180 2.49 -12.26 14.64
CA ARG A 180 2.35 -13.01 15.89
C ARG A 180 3.70 -13.48 16.45
N TYR A 181 4.63 -13.88 15.58
CA TYR A 181 5.99 -14.26 15.98
C TYR A 181 6.73 -13.10 16.66
N MET A 182 6.61 -11.88 16.14
CA MET A 182 7.24 -10.71 16.73
C MET A 182 6.55 -10.29 18.03
N PHE A 183 5.22 -10.21 18.08
CA PHE A 183 4.49 -9.80 19.29
C PHE A 183 4.84 -10.65 20.51
N ARG A 184 4.99 -11.97 20.34
CA ARG A 184 5.42 -12.89 21.42
C ARG A 184 6.84 -12.65 21.96
N ARG A 185 7.62 -11.76 21.35
CA ARG A 185 9.01 -11.43 21.72
C ARG A 185 9.17 -9.97 22.18
N MET A 186 8.08 -9.22 22.20
CA MET A 186 8.02 -7.88 22.76
C MET A 186 7.69 -7.97 24.26
N PRO A 187 7.81 -6.87 25.02
CA PRO A 187 7.23 -6.76 26.35
C PRO A 187 5.74 -7.13 26.34
N LYS A 188 5.21 -7.49 27.51
CA LYS A 188 3.80 -7.88 27.60
C LYS A 188 2.89 -6.70 27.25
N PRO A 189 1.64 -6.95 26.81
CA PRO A 189 0.70 -5.88 26.50
C PRO A 189 0.53 -4.82 27.59
N GLU A 190 0.67 -5.19 28.86
CA GLU A 190 0.53 -4.27 29.99
C GLU A 190 1.76 -3.36 30.20
N GLU A 191 2.89 -3.68 29.56
CA GLU A 191 4.19 -3.02 29.73
C GLU A 191 4.57 -2.12 28.55
N ARG A 192 3.74 -2.08 27.50
CA ARG A 192 3.96 -1.29 26.28
C ARG A 192 2.62 -0.80 25.73
N GLN A 193 2.62 0.34 25.07
CA GLN A 193 1.45 0.81 24.34
C GLN A 193 1.41 0.18 22.94
N SER A 194 0.22 -0.23 22.50
CA SER A 194 -0.03 -0.82 21.19
C SER A 194 -1.05 -0.02 20.42
N MET A 195 -0.79 0.17 19.13
CA MET A 195 -1.74 0.76 18.20
C MET A 195 -1.90 -0.14 16.98
N LEU A 196 -3.15 -0.40 16.58
CA LEU A 196 -3.47 -1.16 15.39
C LEU A 196 -4.33 -0.28 14.48
N PHE A 197 -3.94 -0.15 13.23
CA PHE A 197 -4.71 0.56 12.21
C PHE A 197 -5.00 -0.35 11.03
N SER A 198 -6.24 -0.33 10.58
CA SER A 198 -6.74 -1.20 9.52
C SER A 198 -7.83 -0.49 8.73
N ALA A 199 -7.98 -0.80 7.44
CA ALA A 199 -9.13 -0.27 6.69
C ALA A 199 -10.42 -0.97 7.15
N THR A 200 -10.30 -2.22 7.58
CA THR A 200 -11.40 -3.03 8.12
C THR A 200 -11.05 -3.61 9.50
N LEU A 201 -12.00 -3.59 10.42
CA LEU A 201 -11.93 -4.34 11.68
C LEU A 201 -12.68 -5.66 11.54
N SER A 202 -12.22 -6.50 10.61
CA SER A 202 -12.73 -7.87 10.48
C SER A 202 -12.52 -8.65 11.78
N TRP A 203 -13.23 -9.78 11.91
CA TRP A 203 -13.07 -10.67 13.07
C TRP A 203 -11.61 -11.07 13.32
N ARG A 204 -10.84 -11.32 12.24
CA ARG A 204 -9.42 -11.70 12.33
C ARG A 204 -8.53 -10.57 12.85
N VAL A 205 -8.77 -9.34 12.38
CA VAL A 205 -8.03 -8.16 12.86
C VAL A 205 -8.38 -7.85 14.31
N THR A 206 -9.65 -7.98 14.66
CA THR A 206 -10.14 -7.77 16.03
C THR A 206 -9.60 -8.84 16.99
N GLU A 207 -9.55 -10.10 16.57
CA GLU A 207 -8.90 -11.19 17.32
C GLU A 207 -7.43 -10.85 17.61
N LEU A 208 -6.68 -10.39 16.60
CA LEU A 208 -5.28 -10.02 16.77
C LEU A 208 -5.10 -8.89 17.79
N ALA A 209 -6.00 -7.90 17.78
CA ALA A 209 -6.00 -6.81 18.76
C ALA A 209 -6.22 -7.35 20.18
N TYR A 210 -7.26 -8.18 20.37
CA TYR A 210 -7.55 -8.79 21.67
C TYR A 210 -6.41 -9.70 22.18
N GLU A 211 -5.71 -10.41 21.30
CA GLU A 211 -4.63 -11.33 21.68
C GLU A 211 -3.34 -10.60 22.11
N HIS A 212 -3.08 -9.40 21.57
CA HIS A 212 -1.75 -8.78 21.67
C HIS A 212 -1.73 -7.33 22.20
N MET A 213 -2.88 -6.77 22.54
CA MET A 213 -3.04 -5.40 23.05
C MET A 213 -3.69 -5.41 24.45
N ASN A 214 -3.49 -4.34 25.21
CA ASN A 214 -4.03 -4.19 26.57
C ASN A 214 -5.37 -3.43 26.53
N ASN A 215 -6.48 -4.18 26.50
CA ASN A 215 -7.84 -3.64 26.47
C ASN A 215 -8.02 -2.48 25.47
N PRO A 216 -7.78 -2.73 24.17
CA PRO A 216 -7.73 -1.66 23.16
C PRO A 216 -9.09 -1.00 22.96
N VAL A 217 -9.11 0.32 22.86
CA VAL A 217 -10.30 1.07 22.46
C VAL A 217 -10.51 0.90 20.96
N LEU A 218 -11.69 0.39 20.58
CA LEU A 218 -12.07 0.27 19.18
C LEU A 218 -12.61 1.61 18.68
N ILE A 219 -11.95 2.18 17.68
CA ILE A 219 -12.39 3.41 17.02
C ILE A 219 -12.82 3.06 15.61
N ARG A 220 -14.06 3.39 15.25
CA ARG A 220 -14.62 3.14 13.92
C ARG A 220 -14.99 4.47 13.28
N ILE A 221 -14.12 4.95 12.41
CA ILE A 221 -14.47 6.08 11.55
C ILE A 221 -15.19 5.49 10.35
N ASN A 222 -16.52 5.60 10.34
CA ASN A 222 -17.34 5.14 9.22
C ASN A 222 -16.89 5.86 7.93
N PRO A 223 -16.29 5.14 6.95
CA PRO A 223 -15.84 5.74 5.70
C PRO A 223 -17.00 6.25 4.84
N ASP A 224 -18.18 5.65 5.04
CA ASP A 224 -19.38 5.77 4.21
C ASP A 224 -19.82 7.23 4.02
N GLN A 225 -19.48 8.11 4.95
CA GLN A 225 -19.87 9.52 4.86
C GLN A 225 -18.83 10.47 4.27
N ILE A 226 -17.55 10.09 4.14
CA ILE A 226 -16.50 11.06 3.78
C ILE A 226 -15.83 10.73 2.44
N THR A 227 -15.49 9.45 2.19
CA THR A 227 -14.82 9.08 0.93
C THR A 227 -15.83 8.84 -0.20
N ALA A 228 -16.95 8.17 0.09
CA ALA A 228 -18.00 7.93 -0.92
C ALA A 228 -18.67 9.23 -1.40
N LYS A 229 -18.87 10.22 -0.52
CA LYS A 229 -19.53 11.49 -0.89
C LYS A 229 -18.78 12.31 -1.95
N ASN A 230 -17.46 12.16 -2.07
CA ASN A 230 -16.64 12.89 -3.02
C ASN A 230 -16.30 12.06 -4.28
N ILE A 231 -16.77 10.82 -4.36
CA ILE A 231 -16.56 9.94 -5.51
C ILE A 231 -17.87 9.85 -6.29
N THR A 232 -17.86 10.33 -7.53
CA THR A 232 -18.96 10.05 -8.46
C THR A 232 -18.81 8.61 -8.93
N GLN A 233 -19.78 7.77 -8.60
CA GLN A 233 -19.81 6.36 -8.99
C GLN A 233 -20.77 6.16 -10.16
N ILE A 234 -20.34 5.40 -11.17
CA ILE A 234 -21.19 5.05 -12.32
C ILE A 234 -20.88 3.62 -12.79
N GLY A 235 -21.94 2.83 -12.98
CA GLY A 235 -21.89 1.47 -13.51
C GLY A 235 -22.41 1.40 -14.93
N TYR A 236 -21.76 0.59 -15.76
CA TYR A 236 -22.25 0.23 -17.09
C TYR A 236 -22.43 -1.28 -17.17
N HIS A 237 -23.66 -1.72 -17.41
CA HIS A 237 -23.92 -3.12 -17.75
C HIS A 237 -23.48 -3.37 -19.19
N VAL A 238 -22.49 -4.24 -19.37
CA VAL A 238 -21.84 -4.49 -20.66
C VAL A 238 -21.41 -5.95 -20.74
N SER A 239 -21.49 -6.55 -21.94
CA SER A 239 -21.01 -7.92 -22.13
C SER A 239 -19.48 -8.01 -21.96
N SER A 240 -18.96 -9.17 -21.57
CA SER A 240 -17.51 -9.31 -21.39
C SER A 240 -16.71 -9.04 -22.66
N ASP A 241 -17.28 -9.35 -23.83
CA ASP A 241 -16.66 -9.12 -25.13
C ASP A 241 -16.61 -7.63 -25.52
N GLU A 242 -17.57 -6.83 -25.04
CA GLU A 242 -17.66 -5.40 -25.34
C GLU A 242 -16.90 -4.52 -24.34
N LYS A 243 -16.50 -5.05 -23.17
CA LYS A 243 -15.83 -4.28 -22.10
C LYS A 243 -14.63 -3.46 -22.59
N ILE A 244 -13.79 -4.03 -23.46
CA ILE A 244 -12.59 -3.33 -23.96
C ILE A 244 -12.95 -2.19 -24.94
N SER A 245 -13.97 -2.41 -25.77
CA SER A 245 -14.52 -1.39 -26.67
C SER A 245 -15.09 -0.23 -25.87
N LEU A 246 -15.87 -0.54 -24.83
CA LEU A 246 -16.43 0.45 -23.93
C LEU A 246 -15.34 1.21 -23.15
N LEU A 247 -14.33 0.52 -22.59
CA LEU A 247 -13.23 1.17 -21.87
C LEU A 247 -12.54 2.23 -22.75
N ILE A 248 -12.18 1.87 -23.99
CA ILE A 248 -11.50 2.79 -24.91
C ILE A 248 -12.41 3.93 -25.34
N GLY A 249 -13.71 3.66 -25.56
CA GLY A 249 -14.69 4.69 -25.86
C GLY A 249 -14.89 5.69 -24.72
N LEU A 250 -14.95 5.21 -23.47
CA LEU A 250 -15.04 6.04 -22.27
C LEU A 250 -13.76 6.87 -22.08
N LEU A 251 -12.57 6.28 -22.22
CA LEU A 251 -11.30 7.00 -22.17
C LEU A 251 -11.25 8.13 -23.21
N ARG A 252 -11.78 7.90 -24.42
CA ARG A 252 -11.82 8.91 -25.50
C ARG A 252 -12.75 10.09 -25.17
N ARG A 253 -13.90 9.80 -24.56
CA ARG A 253 -14.92 10.81 -24.22
C ARG A 253 -14.53 11.65 -23.02
N ILE A 254 -13.99 10.99 -22.00
CA ILE A 254 -13.69 11.59 -20.71
C ILE A 254 -12.34 12.34 -20.75
N ASP A 255 -11.38 11.84 -21.54
CA ASP A 255 -9.99 12.32 -21.59
C ASP A 255 -9.37 12.50 -20.18
N PRO A 256 -9.32 11.42 -19.37
CA PRO A 256 -8.93 11.53 -17.97
C PRO A 256 -7.42 11.78 -17.81
N LYS A 257 -7.06 12.72 -16.92
CA LYS A 257 -5.66 13.12 -16.67
C LYS A 257 -4.78 11.98 -16.15
N ARG A 258 -5.30 11.21 -15.19
CA ARG A 258 -4.61 10.07 -14.54
C ARG A 258 -5.61 9.00 -14.18
N THR A 259 -5.36 7.80 -14.68
CA THR A 259 -6.31 6.70 -14.64
C THR A 259 -5.67 5.43 -14.12
N ILE A 260 -6.39 4.75 -13.22
CA ILE A 260 -6.07 3.36 -12.85
C ILE A 260 -7.18 2.45 -13.35
N VAL A 261 -6.80 1.38 -14.04
CA VAL A 261 -7.72 0.34 -14.53
C VAL A 261 -7.49 -0.93 -13.72
N PHE A 262 -8.47 -1.32 -12.93
CA PHE A 262 -8.43 -2.50 -12.09
C PHE A 262 -8.97 -3.73 -12.81
N VAL A 263 -8.21 -4.81 -12.73
CA VAL A 263 -8.55 -6.12 -13.30
C VAL A 263 -8.28 -7.22 -12.27
N ASN A 264 -9.03 -8.32 -12.36
CA ASN A 264 -8.94 -9.39 -11.36
C ASN A 264 -7.73 -10.31 -11.62
N THR A 265 -7.26 -10.43 -12.86
CA THR A 265 -6.16 -11.33 -13.22
C THR A 265 -5.04 -10.64 -13.97
N LYS A 266 -3.82 -11.16 -13.79
CA LYS A 266 -2.64 -10.69 -14.55
C LYS A 266 -2.81 -10.88 -16.06
N ARG A 267 -3.43 -11.98 -16.50
CA ARG A 267 -3.68 -12.26 -17.92
C ARG A 267 -4.58 -11.20 -18.53
N THR A 268 -5.64 -10.82 -17.82
CA THR A 268 -6.51 -9.70 -18.23
C THR A 268 -5.69 -8.41 -18.28
N ALA A 269 -4.83 -8.13 -17.29
CA ALA A 269 -3.98 -6.93 -17.30
C ALA A 269 -3.10 -6.82 -18.56
N GLU A 270 -2.50 -7.93 -19.00
CA GLU A 270 -1.69 -8.00 -20.22
C GLU A 270 -2.53 -7.76 -21.48
N GLN A 271 -3.73 -8.33 -21.55
CA GLN A 271 -4.65 -8.12 -22.67
C GLN A 271 -5.09 -6.66 -22.76
N ILE A 272 -5.53 -6.06 -21.65
CA ILE A 272 -5.99 -4.67 -21.62
C ILE A 272 -4.86 -3.71 -21.98
N TRP A 273 -3.66 -3.92 -21.43
CA TRP A 273 -2.48 -3.15 -21.81
C TRP A 273 -2.21 -3.20 -23.32
N GLY A 274 -2.29 -4.39 -23.93
CA GLY A 274 -2.07 -4.56 -25.37
C GLY A 274 -3.06 -3.76 -26.21
N TYR A 275 -4.34 -3.78 -25.85
CA TYR A 275 -5.37 -2.99 -26.53
C TYR A 275 -5.22 -1.48 -26.30
N LEU A 276 -4.87 -1.05 -25.09
CA LEU A 276 -4.63 0.37 -24.80
C LEU A 276 -3.49 0.91 -25.66
N GLU A 277 -2.33 0.24 -25.68
CA GLU A 277 -1.18 0.64 -26.50
C GLU A 277 -1.52 0.61 -28.00
N GLY A 278 -2.24 -0.43 -28.47
CA GLY A 278 -2.67 -0.55 -29.86
C GLY A 278 -3.61 0.56 -30.32
N ASN A 279 -4.34 1.17 -29.38
CA ASN A 279 -5.29 2.26 -29.63
C ASN A 279 -4.74 3.63 -29.19
N GLY A 280 -3.42 3.76 -28.99
CA GLY A 280 -2.75 5.04 -28.74
C GLY A 280 -2.79 5.53 -27.28
N TYR A 281 -3.20 4.69 -26.33
CA TYR A 281 -3.20 5.03 -24.91
C TYR A 281 -1.97 4.46 -24.21
N HIS A 282 -1.05 5.36 -23.86
CA HIS A 282 0.17 4.95 -23.16
C HIS A 282 -0.15 4.41 -21.76
N SER A 283 0.21 3.16 -21.50
CA SER A 283 -0.12 2.46 -20.27
C SER A 283 0.98 1.51 -19.81
N ALA A 284 0.94 1.15 -18.53
CA ALA A 284 1.81 0.14 -17.96
C ALA A 284 1.06 -0.82 -17.05
N ILE A 285 1.57 -2.03 -16.93
CA ILE A 285 1.03 -3.07 -16.06
C ILE A 285 1.72 -3.01 -14.70
N LEU A 286 0.91 -3.07 -13.65
CA LEU A 286 1.32 -3.26 -12.26
C LEU A 286 0.73 -4.56 -11.73
N SER A 287 1.56 -5.61 -11.70
CA SER A 287 1.23 -6.93 -11.16
C SER A 287 2.27 -7.37 -10.13
N SER A 288 2.01 -8.47 -9.41
CA SER A 288 2.93 -9.05 -8.42
C SER A 288 4.31 -9.38 -8.98
N ASP A 289 4.39 -9.64 -10.28
CA ASP A 289 5.60 -10.12 -10.96
C ASP A 289 6.50 -8.98 -11.43
N VAL A 290 6.03 -7.72 -11.32
CA VAL A 290 6.82 -6.54 -11.69
C VAL A 290 7.95 -6.37 -10.68
N PRO A 291 9.23 -6.40 -11.12
CA PRO A 291 10.35 -6.23 -10.21
C PRO A 291 10.29 -4.89 -9.48
N GLN A 292 10.68 -4.89 -8.21
CA GLN A 292 10.49 -3.75 -7.31
C GLN A 292 11.08 -2.43 -7.80
N GLN A 293 12.27 -2.44 -8.42
CA GLN A 293 12.88 -1.23 -8.99
C GLN A 293 12.04 -0.66 -10.14
N LYS A 294 11.53 -1.55 -11.01
CA LYS A 294 10.64 -1.17 -12.11
C LYS A 294 9.32 -0.63 -11.56
N ARG A 295 8.80 -1.25 -10.50
CA ARG A 295 7.60 -0.81 -9.78
C ARG A 295 7.73 0.63 -9.30
N GLN A 296 8.84 0.95 -8.61
CA GLN A 296 9.12 2.30 -8.12
C GLN A 296 9.22 3.33 -9.24
N LYS A 297 9.85 2.96 -10.36
CA LYS A 297 9.92 3.82 -11.54
C LYS A 297 8.53 4.08 -12.14
N LEU A 298 7.74 3.03 -12.34
CA LEU A 298 6.36 3.17 -12.84
C LEU A 298 5.53 4.09 -11.96
N PHE A 299 5.72 4.06 -10.64
CA PHE A 299 5.05 4.99 -9.74
C PHE A 299 5.52 6.42 -9.87
N GLN A 300 6.82 6.65 -10.03
CA GLN A 300 7.35 8.00 -10.26
C GLN A 300 6.81 8.55 -11.58
N ASP A 301 6.80 7.72 -12.64
CA ASP A 301 6.29 8.09 -13.95
C ASP A 301 4.77 8.37 -13.89
N PHE A 302 4.00 7.55 -13.16
CA PHE A 302 2.56 7.75 -12.97
C PHE A 302 2.24 8.99 -12.12
N SER A 303 2.96 9.19 -11.01
CA SER A 303 2.76 10.34 -10.12
C SER A 303 3.19 11.66 -10.75
N SER A 304 4.15 11.65 -11.68
CA SER A 304 4.57 12.82 -12.44
C SER A 304 3.71 13.11 -13.67
N GLY A 305 2.77 12.23 -14.02
CA GLY A 305 1.91 12.36 -15.19
C GLY A 305 2.56 11.88 -16.51
N ASN A 306 3.81 11.42 -16.47
CA ASN A 306 4.49 10.84 -17.64
C ASN A 306 3.86 9.50 -18.08
N LEU A 307 3.20 8.80 -17.15
CA LEU A 307 2.39 7.63 -17.43
C LEU A 307 0.93 7.96 -17.09
N PRO A 308 0.02 8.10 -18.08
CA PRO A 308 -1.35 8.52 -17.81
C PRO A 308 -2.24 7.37 -17.32
N ILE A 309 -1.95 6.13 -17.73
CA ILE A 309 -2.78 4.95 -17.40
C ILE A 309 -1.96 3.83 -16.74
N LEU A 310 -2.47 3.31 -15.64
CA LEU A 310 -1.92 2.15 -14.95
C LEU A 310 -2.95 1.01 -14.91
N VAL A 311 -2.62 -0.14 -15.48
CA VAL A 311 -3.46 -1.35 -15.39
C VAL A 311 -2.96 -2.20 -14.23
N ALA A 312 -3.79 -2.45 -13.22
CA ALA A 312 -3.35 -3.06 -11.96
C ALA A 312 -4.28 -4.16 -11.44
N THR A 313 -3.71 -5.13 -10.74
CA THR A 313 -4.46 -6.06 -9.88
C THR A 313 -4.51 -5.56 -8.45
N ASP A 314 -5.47 -6.02 -7.64
CA ASP A 314 -5.61 -5.60 -6.23
C ASP A 314 -4.33 -5.85 -5.43
N LEU A 315 -3.77 -7.05 -5.53
CA LEU A 315 -2.56 -7.44 -4.81
C LEU A 315 -1.38 -6.48 -5.11
N ALA A 316 -1.28 -6.05 -6.35
CA ALA A 316 -0.19 -5.21 -6.84
C ALA A 316 -0.42 -3.71 -6.59
N SER A 317 -1.61 -3.30 -6.21
CA SER A 317 -2.00 -1.89 -6.04
C SER A 317 -2.33 -1.50 -4.58
N ARG A 318 -2.57 -2.48 -3.70
CA ARG A 318 -2.84 -2.21 -2.27
C ARG A 318 -1.70 -1.39 -1.62
N GLY A 319 -2.04 -0.59 -0.60
CA GLY A 319 -1.17 0.32 0.19
C GLY A 319 -0.06 1.06 -0.56
N LEU A 320 -0.40 1.51 -1.76
CA LEU A 320 0.30 2.57 -2.44
C LEU A 320 -0.48 3.85 -2.21
N HIS A 321 0.16 4.84 -1.59
CA HIS A 321 -0.35 6.20 -1.62
C HIS A 321 0.08 6.87 -2.93
N ILE A 322 -0.82 6.87 -3.91
CA ILE A 322 -0.66 7.61 -5.17
C ILE A 322 -1.56 8.84 -5.07
N PRO A 323 -1.00 10.06 -4.98
CA PRO A 323 -1.80 11.28 -4.98
C PRO A 323 -2.44 11.50 -6.37
N ASP A 324 -3.60 12.16 -6.36
CA ASP A 324 -4.24 12.76 -7.54
C ASP A 324 -4.64 11.82 -8.71
N ILE A 325 -5.08 10.60 -8.40
CA ILE A 325 -5.79 9.80 -9.41
C ILE A 325 -7.11 10.51 -9.68
N SER A 326 -7.40 10.78 -10.96
CA SER A 326 -8.67 11.41 -11.37
C SER A 326 -9.77 10.36 -11.52
N HIS A 327 -9.45 9.26 -12.20
CA HIS A 327 -10.41 8.24 -12.59
C HIS A 327 -9.95 6.86 -12.17
N VAL A 328 -10.89 6.09 -11.61
CA VAL A 328 -10.74 4.67 -11.33
C VAL A 328 -11.69 3.92 -12.25
N PHE A 329 -11.18 2.98 -13.04
CA PHE A 329 -12.00 2.07 -13.82
C PHE A 329 -11.92 0.68 -13.20
N ASN A 330 -13.03 0.18 -12.66
CA ASN A 330 -13.19 -1.24 -12.35
C ASN A 330 -13.56 -1.97 -13.65
N TYR A 331 -12.55 -2.37 -14.43
CA TYR A 331 -12.78 -3.14 -15.65
C TYR A 331 -13.38 -4.52 -15.34
N ASP A 332 -12.89 -5.14 -14.27
CA ASP A 332 -13.54 -6.28 -13.64
C ASP A 332 -14.06 -5.85 -12.28
N MET A 333 -15.30 -6.22 -11.92
CA MET A 333 -15.78 -6.00 -10.55
C MET A 333 -14.99 -6.89 -9.57
N PRO A 334 -14.61 -6.37 -8.39
CA PRO A 334 -13.95 -7.19 -7.37
C PRO A 334 -14.94 -8.20 -6.80
N GLN A 335 -14.42 -9.33 -6.31
CA GLN A 335 -15.25 -10.36 -5.66
C GLN A 335 -15.52 -10.03 -4.19
N ASN A 336 -14.65 -9.28 -3.52
CA ASN A 336 -14.85 -8.84 -2.15
C ASN A 336 -15.31 -7.37 -2.11
N PRO A 337 -16.36 -7.02 -1.33
CA PRO A 337 -16.81 -5.65 -1.19
C PRO A 337 -15.75 -4.66 -0.68
N GLU A 338 -14.87 -5.11 0.22
CA GLU A 338 -13.78 -4.32 0.75
C GLU A 338 -12.82 -3.86 -0.36
N ASP A 339 -12.56 -4.73 -1.34
CA ASP A 339 -11.70 -4.41 -2.47
C ASP A 339 -12.32 -3.33 -3.35
N TYR A 340 -13.64 -3.32 -3.54
CA TYR A 340 -14.33 -2.24 -4.26
C TYR A 340 -14.04 -0.88 -3.63
N VAL A 341 -14.24 -0.78 -2.32
CA VAL A 341 -13.99 0.46 -1.57
C VAL A 341 -12.51 0.85 -1.64
N HIS A 342 -11.59 -0.12 -1.59
CA HIS A 342 -10.15 0.13 -1.74
C HIS A 342 -9.73 0.60 -3.14
N ARG A 343 -10.44 0.17 -4.18
CA ARG A 343 -10.21 0.59 -5.57
C ARG A 343 -10.71 2.01 -5.77
N ILE A 344 -11.96 2.30 -5.43
CA ILE A 344 -12.53 3.64 -5.64
C ILE A 344 -11.86 4.67 -4.71
N GLY A 345 -11.45 4.28 -3.50
CA GLY A 345 -10.66 5.12 -2.59
C GLY A 345 -9.23 5.41 -3.07
N ARG A 346 -8.85 5.02 -4.30
CA ARG A 346 -7.63 5.50 -4.96
C ARG A 346 -7.81 6.90 -5.53
N THR A 347 -9.03 7.30 -5.88
CA THR A 347 -9.38 8.68 -6.26
C THR A 347 -9.92 9.47 -5.05
N ALA A 348 -10.29 10.74 -5.25
CA ALA A 348 -10.93 11.62 -4.27
C ALA A 348 -10.21 11.75 -2.91
N ARG A 349 -8.87 11.72 -2.91
CA ARG A 349 -8.06 11.88 -1.69
C ARG A 349 -7.86 13.35 -1.34
N ALA A 350 -7.65 13.64 -0.05
CA ALA A 350 -7.35 14.98 0.46
C ALA A 350 -8.38 16.08 0.11
N GLY A 351 -9.66 15.71 -0.05
CA GLY A 351 -10.76 16.64 -0.31
C GLY A 351 -11.02 16.94 -1.79
N ALA A 352 -10.27 16.33 -2.72
CA ALA A 352 -10.58 16.38 -4.15
C ALA A 352 -11.81 15.48 -4.48
N SER A 353 -12.51 15.80 -5.57
CA SER A 353 -13.50 14.90 -6.17
C SER A 353 -12.82 13.90 -7.10
N GLY A 354 -13.48 12.77 -7.34
CA GLY A 354 -12.96 11.70 -8.19
C GLY A 354 -14.06 10.89 -8.83
N ASP A 355 -13.76 10.23 -9.94
CA ASP A 355 -14.74 9.43 -10.68
C ASP A 355 -14.36 7.95 -10.63
N ALA A 356 -15.34 7.10 -10.33
CA ALA A 356 -15.22 5.65 -10.30
C ALA A 356 -16.22 5.03 -11.30
N VAL A 357 -15.68 4.44 -12.36
CA VAL A 357 -16.45 3.80 -13.43
C VAL A 357 -16.34 2.29 -13.28
N SER A 358 -17.46 1.58 -13.23
CA SER A 358 -17.51 0.13 -13.11
C SER A 358 -18.11 -0.53 -14.35
N LEU A 359 -17.39 -1.47 -14.95
CA LEU A 359 -17.90 -2.28 -16.06
C LEU A 359 -18.46 -3.61 -15.51
N ILE A 360 -19.78 -3.74 -15.53
CA ILE A 360 -20.53 -4.82 -14.89
C ILE A 360 -20.93 -5.83 -15.98
N CYS A 361 -20.16 -6.90 -16.09
CA CYS A 361 -20.44 -8.00 -17.01
C CYS A 361 -21.05 -9.22 -16.32
N GLU A 362 -21.55 -10.14 -17.13
CA GLU A 362 -22.17 -11.40 -16.72
C GLU A 362 -21.27 -12.30 -15.84
N GLU A 363 -19.94 -12.18 -15.94
CA GLU A 363 -19.01 -12.96 -15.12
C GLU A 363 -18.94 -12.47 -13.66
N TYR A 364 -18.99 -11.14 -13.45
CA TYR A 364 -18.74 -10.53 -12.14
C TYR A 364 -19.94 -9.79 -11.55
N VAL A 365 -21.10 -9.78 -12.22
CA VAL A 365 -22.33 -9.15 -11.72
C VAL A 365 -22.78 -9.70 -10.37
N TYR A 366 -22.44 -10.96 -10.04
CA TYR A 366 -22.83 -11.59 -8.77
C TYR A 366 -22.28 -10.88 -7.53
N SER A 367 -21.12 -10.21 -7.63
CA SER A 367 -20.56 -9.45 -6.49
C SER A 367 -21.19 -8.07 -6.32
N LEU A 368 -21.97 -7.59 -7.30
CA LEU A 368 -22.59 -6.25 -7.25
C LEU A 368 -23.49 -6.10 -6.02
N HIS A 369 -24.32 -7.09 -5.72
CA HIS A 369 -25.24 -7.01 -4.59
C HIS A 369 -24.49 -6.88 -3.25
N GLU A 370 -23.48 -7.71 -3.03
CA GLU A 370 -22.67 -7.68 -1.81
C GLU A 370 -21.89 -6.37 -1.69
N ILE A 371 -21.42 -5.81 -2.81
CA ILE A 371 -20.78 -4.50 -2.87
C ILE A 371 -21.75 -3.38 -2.45
N GLU A 372 -22.94 -3.35 -3.04
CA GLU A 372 -23.97 -2.34 -2.76
C GLU A 372 -24.48 -2.43 -1.31
N GLU A 373 -24.64 -3.64 -0.78
CA GLU A 373 -24.98 -3.87 0.62
C GLU A 373 -23.88 -3.34 1.56
N PHE A 374 -22.62 -3.58 1.22
CA PHE A 374 -21.47 -3.13 2.01
C PHE A 374 -21.31 -1.61 2.01
N ILE A 375 -21.48 -0.94 0.87
CA ILE A 375 -21.40 0.53 0.80
C ILE A 375 -22.69 1.22 1.27
N GLY A 376 -23.77 0.46 1.46
CA GLY A 376 -25.05 0.96 1.95
C GLY A 376 -25.86 1.75 0.92
N GLU A 377 -25.48 1.73 -0.35
CA GLU A 377 -26.14 2.42 -1.45
C GLU A 377 -26.04 1.64 -2.77
N LYS A 378 -26.95 1.93 -3.71
CA LYS A 378 -26.92 1.36 -5.06
C LYS A 378 -25.93 2.13 -5.93
N ILE A 379 -25.16 1.42 -6.77
CA ILE A 379 -24.29 2.07 -7.75
C ILE A 379 -25.19 2.59 -8.88
N PRO A 380 -25.22 3.91 -9.18
CA PRO A 380 -25.98 4.44 -10.31
C PRO A 380 -25.52 3.81 -11.62
N THR A 381 -26.45 3.39 -12.47
CA THR A 381 -26.13 2.78 -13.76
C THR A 381 -26.56 3.62 -14.94
N GLU A 382 -25.74 3.63 -15.97
CA GLU A 382 -26.05 4.22 -17.28
C GLU A 382 -26.11 3.15 -18.37
N ARG A 383 -26.87 3.45 -19.42
CA ARG A 383 -26.95 2.59 -20.60
C ARG A 383 -25.71 2.78 -21.45
N VAL A 384 -25.21 1.66 -21.99
CA VAL A 384 -24.17 1.70 -23.01
C VAL A 384 -24.81 2.12 -24.33
N GLU A 385 -24.53 3.34 -24.77
CA GLU A 385 -24.97 3.83 -26.07
C GLU A 385 -24.05 3.27 -27.18
N PRO A 386 -24.56 2.97 -28.38
CA PRO A 386 -23.77 2.35 -29.45
C PRO A 386 -22.52 3.14 -29.85
N ASP A 387 -22.55 4.46 -29.71
CA ASP A 387 -21.44 5.35 -30.02
C ASP A 387 -20.35 5.36 -28.91
N MET A 388 -20.60 4.74 -27.75
CA MET A 388 -19.60 4.46 -26.72
C MET A 388 -18.75 3.24 -27.07
N LEU A 389 -19.26 2.34 -27.91
CA LEU A 389 -18.55 1.15 -28.36
C LEU A 389 -17.74 1.50 -29.61
N VAL A 390 -16.42 1.60 -29.45
CA VAL A 390 -15.52 1.93 -30.56
C VAL A 390 -14.97 0.68 -31.24
N LEU A 391 -14.71 0.81 -32.55
CA LEU A 391 -13.90 -0.15 -33.28
C LEU A 391 -12.47 -0.16 -32.73
N LEU A 392 -11.97 -1.35 -32.45
CA LEU A 392 -10.66 -1.57 -31.84
C LEU A 392 -9.59 -1.75 -32.90
N SER A 393 -8.44 -1.14 -32.68
CA SER A 393 -7.19 -1.53 -33.34
C SER A 393 -6.63 -2.80 -32.71
N ASP A 394 -5.84 -3.55 -33.49
CA ASP A 394 -5.21 -4.79 -33.03
C ASP A 394 -4.35 -4.56 -31.77
N PRO A 395 -4.38 -5.48 -30.79
CA PRO A 395 -3.61 -5.34 -29.58
C PRO A 395 -2.11 -5.47 -29.85
N VAL A 396 -1.31 -4.64 -29.17
CA VAL A 396 0.16 -4.76 -29.20
C VAL A 396 0.57 -6.02 -28.45
N ALA A 397 1.30 -6.91 -29.13
CA ALA A 397 1.85 -8.10 -28.51
C ALA A 397 2.97 -7.73 -27.52
N MET A 398 2.87 -8.24 -26.29
CA MET A 398 3.94 -8.12 -25.31
C MET A 398 5.14 -8.95 -25.80
N ARG A 399 6.21 -8.29 -26.26
CA ARG A 399 7.43 -8.99 -26.70
C ARG A 399 8.07 -9.66 -25.48
N ASP A 400 7.94 -10.98 -25.41
CA ASP A 400 8.57 -11.78 -24.38
C ASP A 400 10.10 -11.71 -24.61
N LYS A 401 10.82 -10.92 -23.81
CA LYS A 401 12.29 -10.85 -23.82
C LYS A 401 12.87 -12.12 -23.17
N ARG A 402 12.50 -13.30 -23.64
CA ARG A 402 13.26 -14.51 -23.33
C ARG A 402 14.46 -14.51 -24.26
N PRO A 403 15.71 -14.52 -23.76
CA PRO A 403 16.86 -14.77 -24.62
C PRO A 403 16.67 -16.17 -25.22
N VAL A 404 16.47 -16.24 -26.53
CA VAL A 404 16.49 -17.53 -27.24
C VAL A 404 17.89 -18.11 -27.01
N PRO A 405 18.06 -19.30 -26.40
CA PRO A 405 19.36 -19.91 -26.28
C PRO A 405 19.88 -20.17 -27.69
N ARG A 406 20.90 -19.42 -28.11
CA ARG A 406 21.61 -19.65 -29.37
C ARG A 406 22.32 -21.00 -29.24
N TRP A 407 21.66 -22.08 -29.63
CA TRP A 407 22.28 -23.38 -29.72
C TRP A 407 23.29 -23.33 -30.88
N LYS A 408 24.56 -23.04 -30.56
CA LYS A 408 25.65 -23.15 -31.52
C LYS A 408 25.80 -24.62 -31.89
N ASN A 409 25.26 -25.00 -33.05
CA ASN A 409 25.63 -26.22 -33.76
C ASN A 409 27.15 -26.18 -34.03
N LYS A 410 27.93 -26.83 -33.17
CA LYS A 410 29.29 -27.26 -33.53
C LYS A 410 29.14 -28.48 -34.44
N SER A 411 28.98 -28.24 -35.73
CA SER A 411 29.28 -29.23 -36.75
C SER A 411 30.74 -29.64 -36.59
N LYS A 412 30.97 -30.87 -36.09
CA LYS A 412 32.25 -31.56 -36.18
C LYS A 412 32.57 -31.77 -37.67
N GLN A 413 33.37 -30.88 -38.24
CA GLN A 413 34.14 -31.20 -39.44
C GLN A 413 35.19 -32.25 -39.04
N GLY A 414 34.96 -33.49 -39.48
CA GLY A 414 35.96 -34.56 -39.43
C GLY A 414 37.11 -34.23 -40.37
N GLY A 415 38.25 -33.83 -39.81
CA GLY A 415 39.51 -33.74 -40.52
C GLY A 415 40.04 -35.14 -40.79
N PHE A 416 39.94 -35.58 -42.05
CA PHE A 416 40.72 -36.66 -42.61
C PHE A 416 42.21 -36.35 -42.42
N ARG A 417 42.94 -37.19 -41.70
CA ARG A 417 44.42 -37.17 -41.68
C ARG A 417 44.92 -38.55 -42.08
N GLN A 418 45.31 -38.65 -43.34
CA GLN A 418 46.02 -39.79 -43.94
C GLN A 418 47.26 -40.13 -43.09
N LYS A 419 47.36 -41.38 -42.63
CA LYS A 419 48.62 -41.99 -42.19
C LYS A 419 49.20 -42.75 -43.38
N SER A 420 50.26 -42.21 -43.96
CA SER A 420 51.13 -42.93 -44.90
C SER A 420 51.96 -43.96 -44.12
N SER A 421 51.85 -45.21 -44.54
CA SER A 421 52.76 -46.30 -44.20
C SER A 421 54.15 -46.04 -44.79
N ARG A 422 55.20 -46.18 -43.97
CA ARG A 422 56.50 -46.62 -44.45
C ARG A 422 57.07 -47.63 -43.47
N THR A 423 57.09 -48.85 -43.95
CA THR A 423 57.75 -50.04 -43.44
C THR A 423 59.27 -49.87 -43.51
N GLY A 424 59.96 -50.38 -42.48
CA GLY A 424 61.03 -51.34 -42.72
C GLY A 424 62.44 -51.04 -42.20
N LYS A 425 62.95 -52.06 -41.49
CA LYS A 425 64.35 -52.42 -41.16
C LYS A 425 64.92 -51.71 -39.92
N ARG A 426 65.52 -52.42 -38.97
CA ARG A 426 65.98 -53.81 -38.88
C ARG A 426 66.10 -54.21 -37.42
#